data_AF-A0A931P6V8-F1
#
_entry.id   AF-A0A931P6V8-F1
#
_cell.length_a   1.000
_cell.length_b   1.000
_cell.length_c   1.000
_cell.angle_alpha   90.00
_cell.angle_beta   90.00
_cell.angle_gamma   90.00
#
_symmetry.space_group_name_H-M   'P 1'
#
loop_
_entity.id
_entity.type
_entity.pdbx_description
1 polymer ?
#
loop_
_entity_poly.entity_id
_entity_poly.type
_entity_poly.pdbx_seq_one_letter_code
_entity_poly.pdbx_strand_id
1 'polypeptide(L)'
;MDRDQFHPRIHRHLPEHRFRLPARIPEGAMNHGMTWKRSARNGLAAFAILFGAMVLARNDPERSRIFPGCPIRQFTGLHCSGCGSTRASHHLLNGRIGTALKYNALAVMAIPVLVIMAARPDRFRRPWIAWTVLAILIGYSILRNVDRWPFRHLAPPPPAASANAESIASFYAGSIEF
;
A
#
# COMPACT_ATOMS: atom_id res chain seq x y z
N MET A 1 -58.79 14.39 78.38
CA MET A 1 -57.68 15.13 77.75
C MET A 1 -57.34 14.36 76.49
N ASP A 2 -57.91 14.84 75.40
CA ASP A 2 -58.00 14.21 74.09
C ASP A 2 -56.77 14.59 73.25
N ARG A 3 -56.12 13.60 72.65
CA ARG A 3 -55.10 13.79 71.61
C ARG A 3 -55.23 12.69 70.57
N ASP A 4 -56.42 12.58 70.00
CA ASP A 4 -56.55 12.17 68.62
C ASP A 4 -56.12 13.30 67.66
N GLN A 5 -55.78 12.89 66.44
CA GLN A 5 -55.74 13.66 65.19
C GLN A 5 -54.36 13.94 64.57
N PHE A 6 -54.17 13.22 63.46
CA PHE A 6 -53.96 13.77 62.11
C PHE A 6 -52.68 13.27 61.42
N HIS A 7 -52.70 12.00 60.99
CA HIS A 7 -51.84 11.54 59.90
C HIS A 7 -52.64 11.52 58.59
N PRO A 8 -52.39 12.44 57.64
CA PRO A 8 -53.02 12.37 56.34
C PRO A 8 -52.42 11.21 55.55
N ARG A 9 -53.21 10.14 55.34
CA ARG A 9 -52.87 9.08 54.36
C ARG A 9 -53.07 9.65 52.96
N ILE A 10 -51.99 10.17 52.39
CA ILE A 10 -51.93 10.51 50.97
C ILE A 10 -51.85 9.19 50.18
N HIS A 11 -53.00 8.63 49.81
CA HIS A 11 -53.08 7.58 48.81
C HIS A 11 -52.77 8.18 47.44
N ARG A 12 -51.48 8.25 47.11
CA ARG A 12 -51.02 8.66 45.79
C ARG A 12 -51.39 7.53 44.82
N HIS A 13 -52.52 7.65 44.13
CA HIS A 13 -52.82 6.83 42.96
C HIS A 13 -51.71 7.08 41.93
N LEU A 14 -50.69 6.23 41.95
CA LEU A 14 -49.73 6.12 40.87
C LEU A 14 -50.49 5.49 39.70
N PRO A 15 -50.76 6.23 38.63
CA PRO A 15 -51.41 5.64 37.49
C PRO A 15 -50.48 4.59 36.90
N GLU A 16 -50.96 3.34 36.84
CA GLU A 16 -50.27 2.23 36.20
C GLU A 16 -50.28 2.38 34.68
N HIS A 17 -49.67 3.45 34.18
CA HIS A 17 -49.23 3.51 32.80
C HIS A 17 -48.04 2.56 32.70
N ARG A 18 -48.32 1.26 32.55
CA ARG A 18 -47.32 0.26 32.18
C ARG A 18 -46.68 0.71 30.87
N PHE A 19 -45.56 1.41 30.98
CA PHE A 19 -44.67 1.73 29.88
C PHE A 19 -44.19 0.38 29.34
N ARG A 20 -44.92 -0.14 28.35
CA ARG A 20 -44.54 -1.36 27.63
C ARG A 20 -43.27 -1.03 26.86
N LEU A 21 -42.13 -1.41 27.44
CA LEU A 21 -40.88 -1.45 26.71
C LEU A 21 -41.10 -2.27 25.43
N PRO A 22 -40.71 -1.75 24.25
CA PRO A 22 -40.84 -2.49 23.01
C PRO A 22 -40.03 -3.80 23.13
N ALA A 23 -40.68 -4.93 22.87
CA ALA A 23 -40.10 -6.27 23.04
C ALA A 23 -38.92 -6.58 22.10
N ARG A 24 -38.58 -5.67 21.17
CA ARG A 24 -37.47 -5.83 20.24
C ARG A 24 -37.00 -4.45 19.74
N ILE A 25 -35.78 -4.06 20.07
CA ILE A 25 -35.11 -2.92 19.43
C ILE A 25 -34.80 -3.35 17.97
N PRO A 26 -35.16 -2.56 16.94
CA PRO A 26 -34.85 -2.91 15.56
C PRO A 26 -33.31 -2.93 15.35
N GLU A 27 -32.78 -4.13 15.08
CA GLU A 27 -31.34 -4.39 14.84
C GLU A 27 -30.74 -3.55 13.68
N GLY A 28 -31.58 -2.98 12.81
CA GLY A 28 -31.17 -2.19 11.64
C GLY A 28 -30.69 -0.76 11.94
N ALA A 29 -30.99 -0.19 13.11
CA ALA A 29 -30.66 1.22 13.40
C ALA A 29 -29.14 1.47 13.58
N MET A 30 -28.37 0.41 13.88
CA MET A 30 -26.93 0.51 14.17
C MET A 30 -26.05 0.48 12.91
N ASN A 31 -26.62 0.03 11.78
CA ASN A 31 -25.85 -0.29 10.57
C ASN A 31 -25.62 0.96 9.69
N HIS A 32 -26.50 1.97 9.77
CA HIS A 32 -26.40 3.19 8.97
C HIS A 32 -25.20 4.08 9.31
N GLY A 33 -24.80 4.15 10.59
CA GLY A 33 -23.60 4.90 10.99
C GLY A 33 -22.28 4.20 10.60
N MET A 34 -22.29 2.87 10.49
CA MET A 34 -21.11 2.05 10.20
C MET A 34 -20.83 1.96 8.69
N THR A 35 -21.87 1.95 7.87
CA THR A 35 -21.77 1.93 6.39
C THR A 35 -21.23 3.25 5.83
N TRP A 36 -21.60 4.39 6.41
CA TRP A 36 -21.08 5.70 5.99
C TRP A 36 -19.58 5.85 6.30
N LYS A 37 -19.13 5.46 7.50
CA LYS A 37 -17.69 5.51 7.87
C LYS A 37 -16.83 4.58 7.00
N ARG A 38 -17.32 3.38 6.67
CA ARG A 38 -16.61 2.44 5.77
C ARG A 38 -16.56 2.96 4.34
N SER A 39 -17.65 3.53 3.84
CA SER A 39 -17.70 4.11 2.48
C SER A 39 -16.81 5.34 2.36
N ALA A 40 -16.81 6.22 3.36
CA ALA A 40 -15.91 7.38 3.41
C ALA A 40 -14.44 6.96 3.43
N ARG A 41 -14.07 5.94 4.23
CA ARG A 41 -12.70 5.39 4.26
C ARG A 41 -12.29 4.80 2.91
N ASN A 42 -13.17 4.03 2.28
CA ASN A 42 -12.88 3.42 0.97
C ASN A 42 -12.74 4.50 -0.11
N GLY A 43 -13.59 5.52 -0.08
CA GLY A 43 -13.50 6.68 -0.98
C GLY A 43 -12.19 7.44 -0.81
N LEU A 44 -11.78 7.71 0.43
CA LEU A 44 -10.50 8.37 0.71
C LEU A 44 -9.30 7.53 0.23
N ALA A 45 -9.32 6.22 0.47
CA ALA A 45 -8.27 5.32 0.01
C ALA A 45 -8.17 5.30 -1.53
N ALA A 46 -9.31 5.21 -2.22
CA ALA A 46 -9.35 5.26 -3.68
C ALA A 46 -8.83 6.60 -4.22
N PHE A 47 -9.25 7.71 -3.61
CA PHE A 47 -8.75 9.03 -3.98
C PHE A 47 -7.24 9.16 -3.80
N ALA A 48 -6.69 8.71 -2.65
CA ALA A 48 -5.26 8.75 -2.40
C ALA A 48 -4.46 7.90 -3.40
N ILE A 49 -4.96 6.71 -3.75
CA ILE A 49 -4.34 5.84 -4.78
C ILE A 49 -4.34 6.52 -6.14
N LEU A 50 -5.49 7.06 -6.58
CA LEU A 50 -5.62 7.71 -7.88
C LEU A 50 -4.78 8.98 -7.96
N PHE A 51 -4.77 9.79 -6.90
CA PHE A 51 -3.94 10.99 -6.82
C PHE A 51 -2.45 10.64 -6.86
N GLY A 52 -2.02 9.66 -6.06
CA GLY A 52 -0.63 9.18 -6.08
C GLY A 52 -0.22 8.62 -7.45
N ALA A 53 -1.09 7.85 -8.10
CA ALA A 53 -0.87 7.36 -9.45
C ALA A 53 -0.76 8.50 -10.47
N MET A 54 -1.61 9.54 -10.36
CA MET A 54 -1.53 10.71 -11.24
C MET A 54 -0.23 11.48 -11.05
N VAL A 55 0.18 11.73 -9.80
CA VAL A 55 1.45 12.39 -9.47
C VAL A 55 2.61 11.58 -10.03
N LEU A 56 2.61 10.26 -9.83
CA LEU A 56 3.66 9.39 -10.34
C LEU A 56 3.67 9.31 -11.87
N ALA A 57 2.52 9.31 -12.54
CA ALA A 57 2.45 9.28 -14.00
C ALA A 57 3.00 10.56 -14.63
N ARG A 58 2.74 11.71 -14.01
CA ARG A 58 3.14 13.04 -14.54
C ARG A 58 4.57 13.44 -14.18
N ASN A 59 5.11 12.97 -13.06
CA ASN A 59 6.44 13.33 -12.61
C ASN A 59 7.42 12.20 -12.92
N ASP A 60 8.39 12.46 -13.77
CA ASP A 60 9.43 11.50 -14.12
C ASP A 60 10.34 11.23 -12.89
N PRO A 61 10.36 9.99 -12.35
CA PRO A 61 11.19 9.64 -11.19
C PRO A 61 12.70 9.61 -11.49
N GLU A 62 13.11 9.73 -12.76
CA GLU A 62 14.52 9.87 -13.12
C GLU A 62 15.00 11.33 -13.11
N ARG A 63 14.09 12.29 -13.27
CA ARG A 63 14.40 13.72 -13.36
C ARG A 63 13.96 14.52 -12.15
N SER A 64 12.93 14.06 -11.44
CA SER A 64 12.36 14.80 -10.31
C SER A 64 13.03 14.44 -8.99
N ARG A 65 13.34 15.46 -8.18
CA ARG A 65 13.89 15.30 -6.81
C ARG A 65 12.86 14.84 -5.77
N ILE A 66 11.60 14.72 -6.18
CA ILE A 66 10.48 14.39 -5.30
C ILE A 66 10.51 12.90 -4.91
N PHE A 67 11.11 12.05 -5.75
CA PHE A 67 11.24 10.62 -5.48
C PHE A 67 12.65 10.31 -4.95
N PRO A 68 12.79 9.92 -3.67
CA PRO A 68 14.10 9.58 -3.13
C PRO A 68 14.67 8.32 -3.78
N GLY A 69 16.00 8.23 -3.78
CA GLY A 69 16.71 7.00 -4.17
C GLY A 69 16.42 5.84 -3.22
N CYS A 70 16.85 4.63 -3.61
CA CYS A 70 16.72 3.46 -2.75
C CYS A 70 17.81 3.50 -1.64
N PRO A 71 17.45 3.63 -0.35
CA PRO A 71 18.44 3.73 0.72
C PRO A 71 19.28 2.46 0.84
N ILE A 72 18.68 1.27 0.63
CA ILE A 72 19.40 -0.01 0.70
C ILE A 72 20.55 -0.03 -0.31
N ARG A 73 20.30 0.38 -1.56
CA ARG A 73 21.35 0.46 -2.58
C ARG A 73 22.40 1.51 -2.23
N GLN A 74 22.01 2.63 -1.62
CA GLN A 74 22.95 3.68 -1.22
C GLN A 74 23.89 3.22 -0.08
N PHE A 75 23.38 2.43 0.87
CA PHE A 75 24.17 1.95 2.00
C PHE A 75 24.95 0.66 1.72
N THR A 76 24.35 -0.27 0.97
CA THR A 76 24.92 -1.61 0.77
C THR A 76 25.52 -1.84 -0.62
N GLY A 77 25.22 -0.97 -1.59
CA GLY A 77 25.51 -1.22 -3.01
C GLY A 77 24.63 -2.28 -3.66
N LEU A 78 23.87 -3.06 -2.89
CA LEU A 78 23.08 -4.20 -3.38
C LEU A 78 21.70 -3.79 -3.88
N HIS A 79 21.23 -4.48 -4.91
CA HIS A 79 19.88 -4.36 -5.45
C HIS A 79 18.91 -5.27 -4.69
N CYS A 80 17.95 -4.69 -3.97
CA CYS A 80 16.86 -5.45 -3.35
C CYS A 80 15.70 -5.70 -4.33
N SER A 81 14.77 -6.57 -3.94
CA SER A 81 13.56 -6.88 -4.71
C SER A 81 12.70 -5.66 -5.04
N GLY A 82 12.74 -4.62 -4.20
CA GLY A 82 12.03 -3.35 -4.39
C GLY A 82 12.75 -2.34 -5.27
N CYS A 83 14.05 -2.52 -5.58
CA CYS A 83 14.79 -1.52 -6.36
C CYS A 83 14.14 -1.29 -7.74
N GLY A 84 13.94 -0.01 -8.09
CA GLY A 84 13.35 0.37 -9.38
C GLY A 84 11.83 0.26 -9.48
N SER A 85 11.11 -0.13 -8.41
CA SER A 85 9.65 -0.25 -8.42
C SER A 85 8.93 1.06 -8.77
N THR A 86 9.40 2.19 -8.25
CA THR A 86 8.85 3.53 -8.56
C THR A 86 8.98 3.86 -10.04
N ARG A 87 10.15 3.59 -10.65
CA ARG A 87 10.39 3.80 -12.10
C ARG A 87 9.56 2.83 -12.94
N ALA A 88 9.50 1.56 -12.54
CA ALA A 88 8.67 0.57 -13.21
C ALA A 88 7.19 0.99 -13.21
N SER A 89 6.69 1.48 -12.07
CA SER A 89 5.31 1.95 -11.92
C SER A 89 5.02 3.18 -12.78
N HIS A 90 5.94 4.15 -12.83
CA HIS A 90 5.84 5.31 -13.74
C HIS A 90 5.73 4.87 -15.21
N HIS A 91 6.62 3.97 -15.66
CA HIS A 91 6.57 3.48 -17.04
C HIS A 91 5.31 2.67 -17.33
N LEU A 92 4.83 1.89 -16.36
CA LEU A 92 3.60 1.12 -16.51
C LEU A 92 2.37 2.03 -16.63
N LEU A 93 2.28 3.08 -15.81
CA LEU A 93 1.22 4.09 -15.88
C LEU A 93 1.22 4.85 -17.22
N ASN A 94 2.38 4.95 -17.86
CA ASN A 94 2.54 5.53 -19.20
C ASN A 94 2.46 4.49 -20.34
N GLY A 95 2.02 3.26 -20.07
CA GLY A 95 1.83 2.21 -21.08
C GLY A 95 3.10 1.55 -21.61
N ARG A 96 4.27 1.83 -21.03
CA ARG A 96 5.58 1.33 -21.47
C ARG A 96 5.97 0.05 -20.72
N ILE A 97 5.23 -1.04 -20.97
CA ILE A 97 5.39 -2.32 -20.26
C ILE A 97 6.80 -2.90 -20.39
N GLY A 98 7.37 -2.91 -21.60
CA GLY A 98 8.73 -3.44 -21.85
C GLY A 98 9.80 -2.68 -21.06
N THR A 99 9.64 -1.36 -20.92
CA THR A 99 10.53 -0.54 -20.08
C THR A 99 10.28 -0.82 -18.60
N ALA A 100 9.03 -0.95 -18.16
CA ALA A 100 8.68 -1.27 -16.78
C ALA A 100 9.29 -2.60 -16.31
N LEU A 101 9.27 -3.63 -17.16
CA LEU A 101 9.90 -4.93 -16.89
C LEU A 101 11.41 -4.83 -16.68
N LYS A 102 12.10 -3.98 -17.46
CA LYS A 102 13.54 -3.73 -17.29
C LYS A 102 13.88 -3.09 -15.95
N TYR A 103 13.02 -2.19 -15.44
CA TYR A 103 13.24 -1.58 -14.13
C TYR A 103 12.89 -2.52 -12.98
N ASN A 104 11.76 -3.23 -13.06
CA ASN A 104 11.40 -4.22 -12.05
C ASN A 104 10.37 -5.24 -12.57
N ALA A 105 10.86 -6.34 -13.12
CA ALA A 105 10.04 -7.44 -13.60
C ALA A 105 9.15 -8.03 -12.50
N LEU A 106 9.70 -8.22 -11.30
CA LEU A 106 8.93 -8.75 -10.17
C LEU A 106 7.76 -7.83 -9.80
N ALA A 107 7.97 -6.51 -9.77
CA ALA A 107 6.91 -5.56 -9.46
C ALA A 107 5.78 -5.61 -10.50
N VAL A 108 6.11 -5.65 -11.79
CA VAL A 108 5.11 -5.73 -12.86
C VAL A 108 4.32 -7.05 -12.78
N MET A 109 5.01 -8.18 -12.58
CA MET A 109 4.37 -9.50 -12.49
C MET A 109 3.55 -9.67 -11.20
N ALA A 110 3.90 -8.95 -10.12
CA ALA A 110 3.16 -8.98 -8.87
C ALA A 110 1.79 -8.28 -8.96
N ILE A 111 1.59 -7.34 -9.89
CA ILE A 111 0.33 -6.57 -10.02
C ILE A 111 -0.91 -7.46 -10.15
N PRO A 112 -1.00 -8.41 -11.11
CA PRO A 112 -2.17 -9.28 -11.21
C PRO A 112 -2.38 -10.12 -9.95
N VAL A 113 -1.30 -10.59 -9.30
CA VAL A 113 -1.37 -11.35 -8.05
C VAL A 113 -1.96 -10.49 -6.93
N LEU A 114 -1.49 -9.24 -6.78
CA LEU A 114 -1.99 -8.29 -5.79
C LEU A 114 -3.46 -7.93 -6.03
N VAL A 115 -3.87 -7.77 -7.29
CA VAL A 115 -5.28 -7.53 -7.65
C VAL A 115 -6.16 -8.71 -7.24
N ILE A 116 -5.74 -9.95 -7.53
CA ILE A 116 -6.47 -11.16 -7.13
C ILE A 116 -6.50 -11.30 -5.60
N MET A 117 -5.39 -10.99 -4.93
CA MET A 117 -5.30 -11.02 -3.47
C MET A 117 -6.23 -10.00 -2.81
N ALA A 118 -6.32 -8.79 -3.37
CA ALA A 118 -7.26 -7.77 -2.91
C ALA A 118 -8.72 -8.17 -3.15
N ALA A 119 -9.01 -8.83 -4.27
CA ALA A 119 -10.37 -9.27 -4.62
C ALA A 119 -10.81 -10.52 -3.82
N ARG A 120 -9.88 -11.40 -3.46
CA ARG A 120 -10.16 -12.68 -2.76
C ARG A 120 -9.16 -12.93 -1.64
N PRO A 121 -9.19 -12.13 -0.56
CA PRO A 121 -8.21 -12.20 0.52
C PRO A 121 -8.18 -13.57 1.22
N ASP A 122 -9.33 -14.25 1.33
CA ASP A 122 -9.45 -15.54 2.01
C ASP A 122 -8.55 -16.64 1.41
N ARG A 123 -8.28 -16.58 0.10
CA ARG A 123 -7.41 -17.53 -0.59
C ARG A 123 -5.94 -17.39 -0.19
N PHE A 124 -5.53 -16.22 0.31
CA PHE A 124 -4.14 -15.87 0.58
C PHE A 124 -3.76 -15.89 2.07
N ARG A 125 -4.67 -16.34 2.95
CA ARG A 125 -4.42 -16.39 4.41
C ARG A 125 -3.59 -17.59 4.88
N ARG A 126 -3.10 -18.43 3.96
CA ARG A 126 -2.34 -19.64 4.31
C ARG A 126 -0.87 -19.27 4.60
N PRO A 127 -0.26 -19.77 5.69
CA PRO A 127 1.09 -19.38 6.09
C PRO A 127 2.16 -19.75 5.05
N TRP A 128 1.98 -20.84 4.30
CA TRP A 128 2.92 -21.23 3.24
C TRP A 128 3.03 -20.18 2.13
N ILE A 129 1.97 -19.42 1.86
CA ILE A 129 1.98 -18.36 0.83
C ILE A 129 2.95 -17.25 1.24
N ALA A 130 2.97 -16.88 2.52
CA ALA A 130 3.92 -15.89 3.03
C ALA A 130 5.38 -16.36 2.85
N TRP A 131 5.65 -17.64 3.15
CA TRP A 131 6.98 -18.23 2.93
C TRP A 131 7.35 -18.31 1.45
N THR A 132 6.40 -18.64 0.56
CA THR A 132 6.62 -18.62 -0.89
C THR A 132 6.96 -17.22 -1.38
N VAL A 133 6.20 -16.20 -0.95
CA VAL A 133 6.50 -14.80 -1.28
C VAL A 133 7.88 -14.42 -0.78
N LEU A 134 8.23 -14.74 0.46
CA LEU A 134 9.54 -14.45 1.03
C LEU A 134 10.67 -15.12 0.24
N ALA A 135 10.52 -16.41 -0.09
CA ALA A 135 11.49 -17.14 -0.91
C ALA A 135 11.67 -16.49 -2.29
N ILE A 136 10.59 -16.05 -2.94
CA ILE A 136 10.66 -15.33 -4.21
C ILE A 136 11.40 -13.99 -4.05
N LEU A 137 11.08 -13.21 -3.01
CA LEU A 137 11.72 -11.92 -2.75
C LEU A 137 13.22 -12.07 -2.52
N ILE A 138 13.63 -13.06 -1.74
CA ILE A 138 15.04 -13.36 -1.46
C ILE A 138 15.73 -13.86 -2.73
N GLY A 139 15.17 -14.88 -3.40
CA GLY A 139 15.74 -15.45 -4.62
C GLY A 139 15.91 -14.41 -5.73
N TYR A 140 14.91 -13.54 -5.92
CA TYR A 140 14.99 -12.44 -6.88
C TYR A 140 16.04 -11.39 -6.49
N SER A 141 16.17 -11.09 -5.20
CA SER A 141 17.24 -10.21 -4.71
C SER A 141 18.60 -10.82 -5.01
N ILE A 142 18.81 -12.11 -4.74
CA ILE A 142 20.08 -12.79 -5.06
C ILE A 142 20.33 -12.75 -6.57
N LEU A 143 19.38 -13.20 -7.39
CA LEU A 143 19.51 -13.24 -8.85
C LEU A 143 19.84 -11.86 -9.45
N ARG A 144 19.31 -10.78 -8.89
CA ARG A 144 19.59 -9.41 -9.35
C ARG A 144 21.01 -8.92 -9.10
N ASN A 145 21.71 -9.53 -8.15
CA ASN A 145 23.09 -9.16 -7.82
C ASN A 145 24.10 -10.12 -8.47
N VAL A 146 23.64 -11.00 -9.38
CA VAL A 146 24.50 -11.93 -10.12
C VAL A 146 24.82 -11.36 -11.50
N ASP A 147 26.10 -11.10 -11.76
CA ASP A 147 26.59 -10.53 -13.03
C ASP A 147 26.70 -11.54 -14.19
N ARG A 148 26.22 -12.77 -13.98
CA ARG A 148 26.20 -13.81 -15.01
C ARG A 148 25.06 -13.57 -16.00
N TRP A 149 25.32 -13.71 -17.29
CA TRP A 149 24.27 -13.77 -18.31
C TRP A 149 23.35 -14.98 -18.02
N PRO A 150 22.00 -14.86 -18.07
CA PRO A 150 21.16 -13.72 -18.46
C PRO A 150 20.73 -12.78 -17.32
N PHE A 151 21.15 -13.05 -16.08
CA PHE A 151 20.66 -12.40 -14.86
C PHE A 151 21.04 -10.92 -14.74
N ARG A 152 22.08 -10.47 -15.46
CA ARG A 152 22.46 -9.05 -15.58
C ARG A 152 21.31 -8.14 -16.02
N HIS A 153 20.33 -8.65 -16.79
CA HIS A 153 19.17 -7.87 -17.23
C HIS A 153 18.11 -7.64 -16.14
N LEU A 154 18.21 -8.32 -15.00
CA LEU A 154 17.30 -8.12 -13.88
C LEU A 154 17.68 -6.87 -13.09
N ALA A 155 18.95 -6.46 -13.11
CA ALA A 155 19.42 -5.25 -12.44
C ALA A 155 18.81 -4.01 -13.11
N PRO A 156 18.23 -3.08 -12.33
CA PRO A 156 17.63 -1.87 -12.88
C PRO A 156 18.71 -1.00 -13.54
N PRO A 157 18.46 -0.44 -14.73
CA PRO A 157 19.42 0.44 -15.38
C PRO A 157 19.73 1.67 -14.50
N PRO A 158 20.97 2.19 -14.57
CA PRO A 158 21.33 3.41 -13.87
C PRO A 158 20.39 4.55 -14.28
N PRO A 159 20.00 5.45 -13.35
CA PRO A 159 19.25 6.64 -13.73
C PRO A 159 20.00 7.41 -14.81
N ALA A 160 19.27 8.05 -15.74
CA ALA A 160 19.87 8.87 -16.79
C ALA A 160 20.88 9.92 -16.26
N ALA A 161 20.65 10.44 -15.05
CA ALA A 161 21.56 11.36 -14.39
C ALA A 161 22.94 10.75 -14.05
N SER A 162 23.00 9.47 -13.66
CA SER A 162 24.27 8.80 -13.38
C SER A 162 24.89 8.18 -14.63
N ALA A 163 24.10 7.86 -15.66
CA ALA A 163 24.61 7.39 -16.94
C ALA A 163 25.55 8.42 -17.60
N ASN A 164 25.19 9.71 -17.52
CA ASN A 164 26.03 10.80 -18.03
C ASN A 164 27.32 10.96 -17.21
N ALA A 165 27.26 10.76 -15.89
CA ALA A 165 28.42 10.84 -15.01
C ALA A 165 29.38 9.66 -15.25
N GLU A 166 28.86 8.45 -15.43
CA GLU A 166 29.64 7.25 -15.77
C GLU A 166 30.26 7.35 -17.17
N SER A 167 29.55 7.88 -18.18
CA SER A 167 30.12 8.09 -19.51
C SER A 167 31.24 9.12 -19.50
N ILE A 168 31.08 10.20 -18.72
CA ILE A 168 32.12 11.22 -18.53
C ILE A 168 33.31 10.62 -17.77
N ALA A 169 33.07 9.85 -16.71
CA ALA A 169 34.12 9.18 -15.94
C ALA A 169 34.89 8.16 -16.79
N SER A 170 34.21 7.40 -17.64
CA SER A 170 34.83 6.45 -18.58
C SER A 170 35.62 7.16 -19.68
N PHE A 171 35.12 8.30 -20.18
CA PHE A 171 35.84 9.13 -21.15
C PHE A 171 37.13 9.71 -20.54
N TYR A 172 37.09 10.19 -19.30
CA TYR A 172 38.27 10.65 -18.58
C TYR A 172 39.22 9.52 -18.20
N ALA A 173 38.71 8.35 -17.79
CA ALA A 173 39.53 7.18 -17.49
C ALA A 173 40.33 6.71 -18.72
N GLY A 174 39.74 6.74 -19.92
CA GLY A 174 40.44 6.43 -21.17
C GLY A 174 41.44 7.51 -21.61
N SER A 175 41.37 8.73 -21.09
CA SER A 175 42.31 9.82 -21.41
C SER A 175 43.56 9.87 -20.53
N ILE A 176 43.62 9.06 -19.46
CA ILE A 176 44.74 9.02 -18.51
C ILE A 176 45.70 7.83 -18.81
N GLU A 177 45.33 6.92 -19.73
CA GLU A 177 46.18 5.81 -20.19
C GLU A 177 47.12 6.17 -21.37
N PHE A 178 47.59 7.42 -21.47
CA PHE A 178 48.59 7.86 -22.46
C PHE A 178 49.92 8.26 -21.82
#